data_AF-A0A0D0A2S8-F1
#
_entry.id   AF-A0A0D0A2S8-F1
#
_cell.length_a   1.000
_cell.length_b   1.000
_cell.length_c   1.000
_cell.angle_alpha   90.00
_cell.angle_beta   90.00
_cell.angle_gamma   90.00
#
_symmetry.space_group_name_H-M   'P 1'
#
loop_
_entity.id
_entity.type
_entity.pdbx_description
1 polymer ?
#
loop_
_entity_poly.entity_id
_entity_poly.type
_entity_poly.pdbx_seq_one_letter_code
_entity_poly.pdbx_strand_id
1 'polypeptide(L)' 'MMSGSSQSRYVRLDVIGGENIQIPSRRIPAGIYVYIKIDSRRRWKSAIKVLSSDGSAAWRDTVTLYNLCRFFLTKFEN' A
#
# COMPACT_ATOMS: atom_id res chain seq x y z
N MET A 1 37.95 -13.30 13.00
CA MET A 1 36.48 -13.51 12.97
C MET A 1 35.90 -12.52 11.98
N MET A 2 35.47 -12.96 10.79
CA MET A 2 34.76 -12.10 9.85
C MET A 2 33.37 -11.81 10.44
N SER A 3 33.12 -10.55 10.81
CA SER A 3 31.78 -10.06 11.11
C SER A 3 30.99 -10.07 9.80
N GLY A 4 30.25 -11.15 9.57
CA GLY A 4 29.34 -11.25 8.44
C GLY A 4 28.40 -10.05 8.46
N SER A 5 28.56 -9.16 7.50
CA SER A 5 27.65 -8.05 7.26
C SER A 5 26.26 -8.63 7.09
N SER A 6 25.38 -8.35 8.05
CA SER A 6 23.95 -8.61 7.88
C SER A 6 23.48 -7.75 6.72
N GLN A 7 23.50 -8.28 5.49
CA GLN A 7 22.81 -7.67 4.36
C GLN A 7 21.35 -7.57 4.78
N SER A 8 20.94 -6.37 5.16
CA SER A 8 19.56 -6.08 5.52
C SER A 8 18.69 -6.44 4.33
N ARG A 9 17.96 -7.54 4.43
CA ARG A 9 16.99 -7.95 3.41
C ARG A 9 15.86 -6.93 3.43
N TYR A 10 15.70 -6.23 2.31
CA TYR A 10 14.60 -5.28 2.12
C TYR A 10 13.73 -5.73 0.95
N VAL A 11 12.45 -5.37 1.03
CA VAL A 11 11.49 -5.50 -0.07
C VAL A 11 11.13 -4.09 -0.50
N ARG A 12 11.25 -3.81 -1.79
CA ARG A 12 10.70 -2.59 -2.40
C ARG A 12 9.35 -2.94 -2.99
N LEU A 13 8.33 -2.19 -2.63
CA LEU A 13 6.99 -2.31 -3.19
C LEU A 13 6.64 -1.01 -3.90
N ASP A 14 6.26 -1.12 -5.17
CA ASP A 14 5.75 -0.01 -5.95
C ASP A 14 4.21 -0.11 -6.00
N VAL A 15 3.54 0.88 -5.42
CA VAL A 15 2.09 1.01 -5.40
C VAL A 15 1.68 1.90 -6.57
N ILE A 16 1.44 1.27 -7.71
CA ILE A 16 1.21 1.96 -8.99
C ILE A 16 -0.22 2.54 -9.04
N GLY A 17 -1.21 1.68 -8.89
CA GLY A 17 -2.62 2.05 -9.01
C GLY A 17 -3.57 0.92 -8.61
N GLY A 18 -4.85 1.19 -8.70
CA GLY A 18 -5.94 0.22 -8.57
C GLY A 18 -7.02 0.50 -9.60
N GLU A 19 -7.66 -0.57 -10.07
CA GLU A 19 -8.70 -0.56 -11.09
C GLU A 19 -9.93 -1.31 -10.59
N ASN A 20 -11.10 -1.02 -11.17
CA ASN A 20 -12.37 -1.65 -10.79
C ASN A 20 -12.67 -1.56 -9.29
N ILE A 21 -12.28 -0.45 -8.66
CA ILE A 21 -12.52 -0.25 -7.23
C ILE A 21 -14.00 0.04 -7.04
N GLN A 22 -14.72 -0.94 -6.48
CA GLN A 22 -16.13 -0.80 -6.17
C GLN A 22 -16.31 0.10 -4.95
N ILE A 23 -17.06 1.18 -5.13
CA ILE A 23 -17.54 2.03 -4.05
C ILE A 23 -19.03 2.30 -4.22
N PRO A 24 -19.78 2.49 -3.12
CA PRO A 24 -21.17 2.93 -3.22
C PRO A 24 -21.28 4.24 -4.01
N SER A 25 -22.15 4.29 -5.02
CA SER A 25 -22.34 5.46 -5.90
C SER A 25 -22.59 6.76 -5.13
N ARG A 26 -23.29 6.68 -3.99
CA ARG A 26 -23.53 7.78 -3.04
C ARG A 26 -22.26 8.41 -2.43
N ARG A 27 -21.08 7.81 -2.64
CA ARG A 27 -19.79 8.28 -2.10
C ARG A 27 -18.84 8.80 -3.19
N ILE A 28 -19.31 9.01 -4.41
CA ILE A 28 -18.52 9.61 -5.49
C ILE A 28 -18.62 11.15 -5.41
N PRO A 29 -17.50 11.90 -5.42
CA PRO A 29 -16.12 11.44 -5.48
C PRO A 29 -15.63 10.89 -4.12
N ALA A 30 -14.94 9.76 -4.13
CA ALA A 30 -14.37 9.16 -2.91
C ALA A 30 -12.86 9.41 -2.82
N GLY A 31 -12.38 9.72 -1.62
CA GLY A 31 -10.96 9.64 -1.30
C GLY A 31 -10.57 8.21 -0.92
N ILE A 32 -9.58 7.66 -1.62
CA ILE A 32 -9.06 6.30 -1.40
C ILE A 32 -7.58 6.37 -1.05
N TYR A 33 -7.13 5.49 -0.16
CA TYR A 33 -5.72 5.30 0.15
C TYR A 33 -5.41 3.82 0.25
N VAL A 34 -4.14 3.47 0.06
CA VAL A 34 -3.61 2.12 0.24
C VAL A 34 -3.01 2.04 1.64
N TYR A 35 -3.26 0.92 2.30
CA TYR A 35 -2.74 0.63 3.63
C TYR A 35 -2.02 -0.71 3.60
N ILE A 36 -0.77 -0.72 4.05
CA ILE A 36 0.08 -1.90 4.08
C ILE A 36 0.46 -2.17 5.52
N LYS A 37 0.03 -3.32 6.04
CA LYS A 37 0.50 -3.82 7.33
C LYS A 37 1.84 -4.52 7.10
N ILE A 38 2.88 -3.99 7.72
CA ILE A 38 4.24 -4.51 7.60
C ILE A 38 4.44 -5.56 8.70
N ASP A 39 4.24 -5.19 9.97
CA ASP A 39 4.25 -6.13 11.10
C ASP A 39 3.19 -5.74 12.16
N SER A 40 3.28 -6.29 13.38
CA SER A 40 2.33 -5.98 14.46
C SER A 40 2.36 -4.51 14.90
N ARG A 41 3.47 -3.80 14.66
CA ARG A 41 3.72 -2.43 15.10
C ARG A 41 3.88 -1.45 13.93
N ARG A 42 4.36 -1.91 12.77
CA ARG A 42 4.69 -1.08 11.60
C ARG A 42 3.63 -1.17 10.52
N ARG A 43 3.28 0.00 10.01
CA ARG A 43 2.23 0.22 9.02
C ARG A 43 2.68 1.31 8.07
N TRP A 44 2.29 1.19 6.81
CA TRP A 44 2.48 2.24 5.81
C TRP A 44 1.12 2.64 5.23
N LYS A 45 0.97 3.92 4.95
CA LYS A 45 -0.25 4.53 4.39
C LYS A 45 0.16 5.43 3.24
N SER A 46 -0.50 5.28 2.10
CA SER A 46 -0.30 6.15 0.94
C SER A 46 -0.96 7.52 1.11
N ALA A 47 -0.68 8.43 0.18
CA ALA A 47 -1.48 9.64 0.02
C ALA A 47 -2.94 9.29 -0.35
N ILE A 48 -3.88 10.11 0.09
CA ILE A 48 -5.28 9.98 -0.36
C ILE A 48 -5.36 10.45 -1.81
N LYS A 49 -5.99 9.63 -2.67
CA LYS A 49 -6.26 9.92 -4.06
C LYS A 49 -7.76 9.94 -4.29
N VAL A 50 -8.22 10.82 -5.18
CA VAL A 50 -9.63 10.84 -5.58
C VAL A 50 -9.85 9.70 -6.57
N LEU A 51 -10.90 8.92 -6.34
CA LEU A 51 -11.32 7.87 -7.27
C LEU A 51 -11.87 8.52 -8.55
N SER A 52 -11.34 8.10 -9.69
CA SER A 52 -11.85 8.47 -11.00
C SER A 52 -13.25 7.87 -11.25
N SER A 53 -14.01 8.46 -12.17
CA SER A 53 -15.36 7.98 -12.52
C SER A 53 -15.37 6.57 -13.12
N ASP A 54 -14.25 6.11 -13.68
CA ASP A 54 -14.02 4.75 -14.18
C ASP A 54 -13.64 3.74 -13.08
N GLY A 55 -13.62 4.17 -11.80
CA GLY A 55 -13.25 3.31 -10.68
C GLY A 55 -11.74 3.08 -10.55
N SER A 56 -10.90 3.90 -11.19
CA SER A 56 -9.44 3.82 -11.10
C SER A 56 -8.81 4.87 -10.17
N ALA A 57 -7.67 4.54 -9.57
CA ALA A 57 -6.86 5.47 -8.79
C ALA A 57 -5.37 5.19 -8.95
N ALA A 58 -4.56 6.25 -9.10
CA ALA A 58 -3.11 6.16 -9.28
C ALA A 58 -2.36 6.75 -8.07
N TRP A 59 -1.50 5.96 -7.45
CA TRP A 59 -0.65 6.41 -6.34
C TRP A 59 0.76 6.75 -6.81
N ARG A 60 1.39 5.83 -7.55
CA ARG A 60 2.81 5.90 -7.97
C ARG A 60 3.77 6.09 -6.79
N ASP A 61 3.42 5.47 -5.66
CA ASP A 61 4.23 5.54 -4.44
C ASP A 61 5.21 4.35 -4.40
N THR A 62 6.43 4.57 -3.93
CA THR A 62 7.39 3.50 -3.63
C THR A 62 7.57 3.41 -2.12
N VAL A 63 7.50 2.19 -1.57
CA VAL A 63 7.84 1.93 -0.17
C VAL A 63 8.95 0.89 -0.05
N THR A 64 9.96 1.21 0.75
CA THR A 64 11.05 0.28 1.10
C THR A 64 10.82 -0.27 2.49
N LEU A 65 10.72 -1.59 2.60
CA LEU A 65 10.41 -2.30 3.84
C LEU A 65 11.62 -3.14 4.26
N TYR A 66 12.16 -2.84 5.43
CA TYR A 66 13.32 -3.54 5.99
C TYR A 66 12.84 -4.70 6.89
N ASN A 67 13.43 -5.88 6.68
CA ASN A 67 13.10 -7.18 7.28
C ASN A 67 11.92 -7.93 6.64
N LEU A 68 12.10 -9.25 6.45
CA LEU A 68 11.11 -10.21 5.96
C LEU A 68 9.87 -10.22 6.86
N CYS A 69 8.88 -9.42 6.52
CA CYS A 69 7.60 -9.43 7.21
C CYS A 69 6.52 -10.05 6.31
N ARG A 70 5.61 -10.84 6.90
CA ARG A 70 4.43 -11.37 6.19
C ARG A 70 3.50 -10.22 5.82
N PHE A 71 3.19 -10.09 4.54
CA PHE A 71 2.31 -9.05 4.02
C PHE A 71 0.84 -9.49 4.05
N PHE A 72 -0.05 -8.60 4.48
CA PHE A 72 -1.50 -8.75 4.33
C PHE A 72 -2.03 -7.50 3.63
N LEU A 73 -2.48 -7.66 2.38
CA LEU A 73 -3.29 -6.65 1.69
C LEU A 73 -4.69 -6.70 2.28
N THR A 74 -5.04 -5.71 3.11
CA THR A 74 -6.39 -5.60 3.67
C THR A 74 -7.11 -4.49 2.91
N LYS A 75 -8.07 -4.87 2.06
CA LYS A 75 -9.03 -3.94 1.44
C LYS A 75 -10.07 -3.58 2.51
N PHE A 76 -10.17 -2.31 2.87
CA PHE A 76 -11.30 -1.81 3.66
C PHE A 76 -12.38 -1.34 2.71
N GLU A 77 -13.51 -2.05 2.70
CA GLU A 77 -14.78 -1.57 2.18
C GLU A 77 -15.62 -1.08 3.36
N ASN A 78 -16.22 0.10 3.23
CA ASN A 78 -17.19 0.67 4.17
C ASN A 78 -18.58 0.68 3.52
#